data_AF-I4FJS5-F1
#
_entry.id   AF-I4FJS5-F1
#
_cell.length_a   1.000
_cell.length_b   1.000
_cell.length_c   1.000
_cell.angle_alpha   90.00
_cell.angle_beta   90.00
_cell.angle_gamma   90.00
#
_symmetry.space_group_name_H-M   'P 1'
#
loop_
_entity.id
_entity.type
_entity.pdbx_description
1 polymer ?
#
loop_
_entity_poly.entity_id
_entity_poly.type
_entity_poly.pdbx_seq_one_letter_code
_entity_poly.pdbx_strand_id
1 'polypeptide(L)'
;MVSPEQKQVINLEPEFIKKQDGQQKQDCENAAVKRWLDKNHQKKYGYPVTLLGDDLYSRQPICELALKQGYNFIFVCLETSHKTLYEWREFLEKSGEVKTVEKKQWDGRKNLIYRYRYVSRVPLREVESSLEVNWCEVTVINEKTQKIIYQNNWITNHQITENNVEKIVKAGRSRWKVENEGNNVLKNHGYNLEHNFGHGQSHLCEFLLSLNLLAFLFHTV
;
A
#
# COMPACT_ATOMS: atom_id res chain seq x y z
N MET A 1 10.17 -3.90 -3.32
CA MET A 1 9.52 -5.08 -2.72
C MET A 1 9.81 -5.10 -1.24
N VAL A 2 8.82 -5.54 -0.44
CA VAL A 2 8.91 -5.64 1.01
C VAL A 2 8.23 -6.92 1.48
N SER A 3 8.63 -7.40 2.66
CA SER A 3 7.96 -8.51 3.34
C SER A 3 7.77 -8.16 4.83
N PRO A 4 6.68 -8.59 5.47
CA PRO A 4 6.52 -8.45 6.92
C PRO A 4 7.67 -9.12 7.69
N GLU A 5 8.15 -10.27 7.18
CA GLU A 5 9.11 -11.16 7.85
C GLU A 5 10.57 -10.83 7.55
N GLN A 6 10.83 -9.92 6.61
CA GLN A 6 12.19 -9.49 6.25
C GLN A 6 12.40 -8.02 6.60
N LYS A 7 13.62 -7.67 6.98
CA LYS A 7 14.01 -6.26 7.24
C LYS A 7 14.43 -5.55 5.96
N GLN A 8 14.86 -6.30 4.94
CA GLN A 8 15.33 -5.75 3.69
C GLN A 8 14.18 -5.13 2.87
N VAL A 9 14.46 -4.00 2.25
CA VAL A 9 13.60 -3.34 1.27
C VAL A 9 14.33 -3.37 -0.06
N ILE A 10 13.77 -4.04 -1.06
CA ILE A 10 14.37 -4.16 -2.39
C ILE A 10 13.82 -3.04 -3.28
N ASN A 11 14.66 -2.15 -3.79
CA ASN A 11 14.20 -1.14 -4.73
C ASN A 11 13.94 -1.76 -6.11
N LEU A 12 12.84 -1.33 -6.74
CA LEU A 12 12.52 -1.66 -8.12
C LEU A 12 12.81 -0.46 -9.01
N GLU A 13 12.80 -0.68 -10.32
CA GLU A 13 12.88 0.38 -11.32
C GLU A 13 11.80 1.46 -11.06
N PRO A 14 12.18 2.75 -10.91
CA PRO A 14 11.22 3.82 -10.63
C PRO A 14 10.47 4.24 -11.90
N GLU A 15 9.21 4.68 -11.75
CA GLU A 15 8.53 5.50 -12.76
C GLU A 15 8.64 6.97 -12.34
N PHE A 16 9.32 7.77 -13.16
CA PHE A 16 9.52 9.19 -12.88
C PHE A 16 8.23 9.99 -13.16
N ILE A 17 7.88 10.87 -12.22
CA ILE A 17 6.79 11.85 -12.39
C ILE A 17 7.37 13.04 -13.15
N LYS A 18 7.05 13.12 -14.44
CA LYS A 18 7.50 14.21 -15.30
C LYS A 18 6.48 14.52 -16.37
N LYS A 19 6.41 15.78 -16.78
CA LYS A 19 5.55 16.22 -17.88
C LYS A 19 5.87 15.37 -19.11
N GLN A 20 4.88 14.65 -19.61
CA GLN A 20 5.02 13.79 -20.78
C GLN A 20 4.96 14.65 -22.04
N ASP A 21 5.66 14.24 -23.09
CA ASP A 21 5.63 14.94 -24.37
C ASP A 21 4.18 15.01 -24.90
N GLY A 22 3.77 16.21 -25.31
CA GLY A 22 2.41 16.48 -25.79
C GLY A 22 1.34 16.66 -24.69
N GLN A 23 1.67 16.50 -23.40
CA GLN A 23 0.73 16.78 -22.30
C GLN A 23 0.86 18.21 -21.81
N GLN A 24 -0.26 18.93 -21.66
CA GLN A 24 -0.24 20.29 -21.10
C GLN A 24 -0.26 20.30 -19.57
N LYS A 25 -0.88 19.31 -18.94
CA LYS A 25 -0.96 19.20 -17.47
C LYS A 25 0.34 18.66 -16.89
N GLN A 26 0.68 19.14 -15.69
CA GLN A 26 1.74 18.55 -14.88
C GLN A 26 1.39 17.10 -14.55
N ASP A 27 2.41 16.26 -14.50
CA ASP A 27 2.26 14.85 -14.18
C ASP A 27 1.98 14.65 -12.69
N CYS A 28 1.42 13.49 -12.32
CA CYS A 28 1.07 13.17 -10.95
C CYS A 28 1.23 11.68 -10.63
N GLU A 29 1.23 11.34 -9.34
CA GLU A 29 1.34 9.96 -8.86
C GLU A 29 0.29 9.03 -9.48
N ASN A 30 -0.94 9.51 -9.65
CA ASN A 30 -2.04 8.74 -10.26
C ASN A 30 -1.77 8.40 -11.73
N ALA A 31 -1.16 9.32 -12.49
CA ALA A 31 -0.81 9.07 -13.88
C ALA A 31 0.43 8.17 -13.97
N ALA A 32 1.43 8.40 -13.11
CA ALA A 32 2.64 7.59 -13.06
C ALA A 32 2.35 6.12 -12.73
N VAL A 33 1.51 5.82 -11.73
CA VAL A 33 1.17 4.42 -11.39
C VAL A 33 0.48 3.70 -12.52
N LYS A 34 -0.39 4.38 -13.28
CA LYS A 34 -1.05 3.78 -14.46
C LYS A 34 -0.04 3.44 -15.54
N ARG A 35 0.87 4.37 -15.87
CA ARG A 35 1.96 4.12 -16.82
C ARG A 35 2.85 2.96 -16.36
N TRP A 36 3.18 2.91 -15.07
CA TRP A 36 4.00 1.82 -14.53
C TRP A 36 3.28 0.47 -14.67
N LEU A 37 1.99 0.39 -14.31
CA LEU A 37 1.19 -0.83 -14.44
C LEU A 37 1.06 -1.29 -15.89
N ASP A 38 0.86 -0.36 -16.82
CA ASP A 38 0.75 -0.67 -18.25
C ASP A 38 2.05 -1.23 -18.85
N LYS A 39 3.21 -0.79 -18.34
CA LYS A 39 4.53 -1.27 -18.78
C LYS A 39 4.97 -2.54 -18.06
N ASN A 40 4.48 -2.78 -16.84
CA ASN A 40 4.95 -3.85 -15.97
C ASN A 40 3.82 -4.82 -15.66
N HIS A 41 3.57 -5.78 -16.55
CA HIS A 41 2.65 -6.88 -16.23
C HIS A 41 3.25 -7.80 -15.16
N GLN A 42 2.42 -8.31 -14.23
CA GLN A 42 2.87 -9.12 -13.08
C GLN A 42 3.73 -10.34 -13.47
N LYS A 43 3.46 -10.96 -14.63
CA LYS A 43 4.24 -12.09 -15.18
C LYS A 43 5.75 -11.86 -15.24
N LYS A 44 6.23 -10.61 -15.33
CA LYS A 44 7.66 -10.27 -15.31
C LYS A 44 8.38 -10.80 -14.06
N TYR A 45 7.66 -10.99 -12.95
CA TYR A 45 8.23 -11.43 -11.67
C TYR A 45 8.22 -12.95 -11.49
N GLY A 46 7.48 -13.72 -12.27
CA GLY A 46 7.42 -15.20 -12.15
C GLY A 46 6.66 -15.74 -10.91
N TYR A 47 6.13 -14.88 -10.05
CA TYR A 47 5.32 -15.24 -8.87
C TYR A 47 4.25 -14.17 -8.59
N PRO A 48 3.11 -14.51 -7.94
CA PRO A 48 2.05 -13.55 -7.62
C PRO A 48 2.59 -12.33 -6.85
N VAL A 49 2.23 -11.13 -7.30
CA VAL A 49 2.63 -9.87 -6.67
C VAL A 49 1.42 -9.17 -6.08
N THR A 50 1.58 -8.63 -4.87
CA THR A 50 0.58 -7.78 -4.21
C THR A 50 1.11 -6.36 -4.14
N LEU A 51 0.39 -5.41 -4.72
CA LEU A 51 0.67 -3.99 -4.64
C LEU A 51 0.23 -3.45 -3.28
N LEU A 52 1.08 -2.64 -2.66
CA LEU A 52 0.76 -1.90 -1.44
C LEU A 52 0.70 -0.42 -1.78
N GLY A 53 -0.33 0.27 -1.31
CA GLY A 53 -0.60 1.67 -1.67
C GLY A 53 -1.37 2.38 -0.57
N ASP A 54 -1.24 3.71 -0.53
CA ASP A 54 -2.08 4.57 0.28
C ASP A 54 -3.50 4.71 -0.31
N ASP A 55 -4.27 5.64 0.27
CA ASP A 55 -5.63 5.92 -0.11
C ASP A 55 -5.78 6.53 -1.52
N LEU A 56 -4.71 7.04 -2.12
CA LEU A 56 -4.75 7.52 -3.50
C LEU A 56 -5.07 6.36 -4.46
N TYR A 57 -4.52 5.18 -4.18
CA TYR A 57 -4.57 4.00 -5.04
C TYR A 57 -5.85 3.18 -4.90
N SER A 58 -6.61 3.34 -3.82
CA SER A 58 -7.85 2.60 -3.57
C SER A 58 -9.04 3.04 -4.44
N ARG A 59 -8.81 3.80 -5.52
CA ARG A 59 -9.84 4.20 -6.49
C ARG A 59 -10.05 3.12 -7.55
N GLN A 60 -11.31 2.88 -7.92
CA GLN A 60 -11.71 1.83 -8.86
C GLN A 60 -10.85 1.73 -10.14
N PRO A 61 -10.52 2.83 -10.87
CA PRO A 61 -9.70 2.70 -12.08
C PRO A 61 -8.30 2.12 -11.85
N ILE A 62 -7.70 2.37 -10.68
CA ILE A 62 -6.39 1.79 -10.33
C ILE A 62 -6.56 0.33 -9.93
N CYS A 63 -7.60 0.01 -9.15
CA CYS A 63 -7.89 -1.36 -8.75
C CYS A 63 -8.17 -2.26 -9.96
N GLU A 64 -9.01 -1.80 -10.90
CA GLU A 64 -9.30 -2.51 -12.15
C GLU A 64 -8.06 -2.69 -13.01
N LEU A 65 -7.22 -1.66 -13.12
CA LEU A 65 -5.98 -1.75 -13.88
C LEU A 65 -5.00 -2.74 -13.23
N ALA A 66 -4.87 -2.73 -11.90
CA ALA A 66 -4.04 -3.69 -11.18
C ALA A 66 -4.50 -5.13 -11.46
N LEU A 67 -5.81 -5.39 -11.37
CA LEU A 67 -6.40 -6.70 -11.68
C LEU A 67 -6.17 -7.10 -13.13
N LYS A 68 -6.39 -6.17 -14.08
CA LYS A 68 -6.14 -6.39 -15.52
C LYS A 68 -4.69 -6.78 -15.81
N GLN A 69 -3.73 -6.23 -15.06
CA GLN A 69 -2.31 -6.51 -15.19
C GLN A 69 -1.83 -7.72 -14.34
N GLY A 70 -2.77 -8.45 -13.73
CA GLY A 70 -2.52 -9.67 -12.98
C GLY A 70 -2.01 -9.46 -11.55
N TYR A 71 -2.10 -8.24 -11.01
CA TYR A 71 -1.70 -7.94 -9.64
C TYR A 71 -2.83 -8.19 -8.65
N ASN A 72 -2.44 -8.60 -7.44
CA ASN A 72 -3.26 -8.40 -6.26
C ASN A 72 -2.96 -7.02 -5.65
N PHE A 73 -3.82 -6.53 -4.76
CA PHE A 73 -3.60 -5.27 -4.06
C PHE A 73 -4.03 -5.31 -2.60
N ILE A 74 -3.37 -4.51 -1.77
CA ILE A 74 -3.81 -4.10 -0.43
C ILE A 74 -3.58 -2.59 -0.36
N PHE A 75 -4.66 -1.83 -0.49
CA PHE A 75 -4.61 -0.37 -0.51
C PHE A 75 -5.29 0.20 0.73
N VAL A 76 -4.73 1.25 1.31
CA VAL A 76 -5.38 1.99 2.40
C VAL A 76 -6.72 2.54 1.88
N CYS A 77 -7.75 2.52 2.71
CA CYS A 77 -9.09 2.92 2.29
C CYS A 77 -9.73 3.78 3.36
N LEU A 78 -9.53 5.09 3.28
CA LEU A 78 -10.05 6.03 4.25
C LEU A 78 -11.54 6.27 4.04
N GLU A 79 -12.27 6.38 5.14
CA GLU A 79 -13.70 6.71 5.14
C GLU A 79 -14.01 8.05 4.47
N THR A 80 -13.13 9.04 4.66
CA THR A 80 -13.26 10.37 4.05
C THR A 80 -13.23 10.32 2.52
N SER A 81 -12.60 9.29 1.93
CA SER A 81 -12.47 9.12 0.48
C SER A 81 -13.49 8.14 -0.12
N HIS A 82 -14.07 7.25 0.70
CA HIS A 82 -14.92 6.13 0.24
C HIS A 82 -16.25 6.04 1.01
N LYS A 83 -17.00 7.15 1.06
CA LYS A 83 -18.27 7.25 1.81
C LYS A 83 -19.22 6.07 1.57
N THR A 84 -19.51 5.76 0.30
CA THR A 84 -20.41 4.67 -0.07
C THR A 84 -19.97 3.32 0.50
N LEU A 85 -18.67 2.99 0.40
CA LEU A 85 -18.14 1.74 0.93
C LEU A 85 -18.38 1.65 2.44
N TYR A 86 -18.21 2.75 3.16
CA TYR A 86 -18.40 2.81 4.60
C TYR A 86 -19.86 2.76 5.03
N GLU A 87 -20.76 3.39 4.28
CA GLU A 87 -22.22 3.26 4.47
C GLU A 87 -22.66 1.80 4.30
N TRP A 88 -22.15 1.11 3.27
CA TRP A 88 -22.39 -0.34 3.09
C TRP A 88 -21.80 -1.16 4.23
N ARG A 89 -20.57 -0.86 4.67
CA ARG A 89 -19.94 -1.54 5.81
C ARG A 89 -20.74 -1.35 7.10
N GLU A 90 -21.33 -0.18 7.33
CA GLU A 90 -22.21 0.09 8.46
C GLU A 90 -23.51 -0.70 8.39
N PHE A 91 -24.12 -0.76 7.21
CA PHE A 91 -25.31 -1.57 6.98
C PHE A 91 -25.05 -3.07 7.24
N LEU A 92 -23.92 -3.58 6.72
CA LEU A 92 -23.49 -4.96 6.92
C LEU A 92 -23.13 -5.25 8.39
N GLU A 93 -22.57 -4.28 9.11
CA GLU A 93 -22.34 -4.42 10.55
C GLU A 93 -23.64 -4.57 11.34
N LYS A 94 -24.64 -3.73 11.04
CA LYS A 94 -25.97 -3.83 11.68
C LYS A 94 -26.65 -5.17 11.41
N SER A 95 -26.31 -5.79 10.28
CA SER A 95 -26.82 -7.10 9.86
C SER A 95 -25.98 -8.28 10.40
N GLY A 96 -24.87 -8.02 11.12
CA GLY A 96 -24.01 -9.05 11.69
C GLY A 96 -23.00 -9.68 10.72
N GLU A 97 -22.83 -9.12 9.52
CA GLU A 97 -21.95 -9.67 8.47
C GLU A 97 -20.49 -9.26 8.64
N VAL A 98 -20.22 -8.18 9.37
CA VAL A 98 -18.85 -7.77 9.71
C VAL A 98 -18.29 -8.70 10.78
N LYS A 99 -17.27 -9.48 10.41
CA LYS A 99 -16.61 -10.44 11.30
C LYS A 99 -15.53 -9.75 12.12
N THR A 100 -15.37 -10.19 13.36
CA THR A 100 -14.36 -9.67 14.30
C THR A 100 -13.47 -10.79 14.82
N VAL A 101 -12.17 -10.57 14.86
CA VAL A 101 -11.17 -11.48 15.44
C VAL A 101 -10.28 -10.69 16.39
N GLU A 102 -10.10 -11.17 17.61
CA GLU A 102 -9.19 -10.55 18.57
C GLU A 102 -8.00 -11.45 18.89
N LYS A 103 -6.82 -10.84 19.03
CA LYS A 103 -5.60 -11.51 19.47
C LYS A 103 -4.85 -10.65 20.48
N LYS A 104 -4.35 -11.28 21.54
CA LYS A 104 -3.46 -10.63 22.50
C LYS A 104 -2.00 -10.92 22.13
N GLN A 105 -1.17 -9.89 22.16
CA GLN A 105 0.25 -10.00 21.85
C GLN A 105 1.06 -9.11 22.80
N TRP A 106 2.21 -9.62 23.26
CA TRP A 106 3.20 -8.83 24.00
C TRP A 106 4.15 -8.15 23.01
N ASP A 107 4.33 -6.83 23.13
CA ASP A 107 5.22 -6.06 22.25
C ASP A 107 6.66 -5.90 22.78
N GLY A 108 6.99 -6.56 23.90
CA GLY A 108 8.25 -6.38 24.63
C GLY A 108 8.13 -5.44 25.83
N ARG A 109 7.09 -4.60 25.90
CA ARG A 109 6.89 -3.60 26.96
C ARG A 109 5.49 -3.61 27.56
N LYS A 110 4.46 -3.93 26.79
CA LYS A 110 3.05 -3.94 27.18
C LYS A 110 2.28 -5.02 26.42
N ASN A 111 1.18 -5.47 27.02
CA ASN A 111 0.20 -6.30 26.34
C ASN A 111 -0.67 -5.43 25.42
N LEU A 112 -0.82 -5.87 24.19
CA LEU A 112 -1.65 -5.26 23.17
C LEU A 112 -2.75 -6.21 22.75
N ILE A 113 -3.95 -5.66 22.54
CA ILE A 113 -5.07 -6.35 21.92
C ILE A 113 -5.14 -5.86 20.47
N TYR A 114 -5.01 -6.80 19.54
CA TYR A 114 -5.26 -6.59 18.12
C TYR A 114 -6.66 -7.04 17.80
N ARG A 115 -7.53 -6.09 17.48
CA ARG A 115 -8.88 -6.36 16.97
C ARG A 115 -8.87 -6.18 15.48
N TYR A 116 -9.19 -7.25 14.76
CA TYR A 116 -9.35 -7.25 13.31
C TYR A 116 -10.84 -7.29 12.99
N ARG A 117 -11.26 -6.44 12.05
CA ARG A 117 -12.61 -6.47 11.49
C ARG A 117 -12.51 -6.67 9.99
N TYR A 118 -13.43 -7.43 9.41
CA TYR A 118 -13.44 -7.63 7.96
C TYR A 118 -14.82 -7.98 7.43
N VAL A 119 -15.04 -7.64 6.16
CA VAL A 119 -16.23 -8.00 5.40
C VAL A 119 -15.83 -8.16 3.92
N SER A 120 -16.51 -9.06 3.22
CA SER A 120 -16.22 -9.36 1.81
C SER A 120 -17.28 -8.75 0.89
N ARG A 121 -16.91 -8.52 -0.37
CA ARG A 121 -17.82 -8.06 -1.42
C ARG A 121 -18.56 -6.76 -1.09
N VAL A 122 -17.82 -5.73 -0.68
CA VAL A 122 -18.35 -4.38 -0.49
C VAL A 122 -18.13 -3.58 -1.77
N PRO A 123 -19.14 -2.86 -2.29
CA PRO A 123 -18.95 -2.03 -3.47
C PRO A 123 -18.03 -0.85 -3.15
N LEU A 124 -17.06 -0.60 -4.03
CA LEU A 124 -16.12 0.51 -3.87
C LEU A 124 -16.75 1.89 -4.16
N ARG A 125 -17.81 1.92 -4.97
CA ARG A 125 -18.55 3.11 -5.41
C ARG A 125 -20.05 2.84 -5.55
N GLU A 126 -20.83 3.92 -5.62
CA GLU A 126 -22.29 3.92 -5.80
C GLU A 126 -22.70 3.90 -7.28
N VAL A 127 -22.28 2.87 -8.02
CA VAL A 127 -22.66 2.68 -9.43
C VAL A 127 -22.89 1.20 -9.71
N GLU A 128 -23.71 0.88 -10.71
CA GLU A 128 -24.04 -0.52 -11.07
C GLU A 128 -22.79 -1.33 -11.50
N SER A 129 -21.78 -0.68 -12.07
CA SER A 129 -20.49 -1.29 -12.44
C SER A 129 -19.42 -1.19 -11.35
N SER A 130 -19.81 -1.05 -10.08
CA SER A 130 -18.89 -0.90 -8.97
C SER A 130 -18.04 -2.16 -8.76
N LEU A 131 -16.74 -1.98 -8.61
CA LEU A 131 -15.85 -3.07 -8.25
C LEU A 131 -16.14 -3.52 -6.81
N GLU A 132 -16.49 -4.79 -6.64
CA GLU A 132 -16.58 -5.41 -5.31
C GLU A 132 -15.18 -5.71 -4.77
N VAL A 133 -14.93 -5.28 -3.54
CA VAL A 133 -13.65 -5.49 -2.84
C VAL A 133 -13.89 -6.07 -1.46
N ASN A 134 -12.84 -6.65 -0.86
CA ASN A 134 -12.88 -7.07 0.53
C ASN A 134 -12.27 -5.98 1.40
N TRP A 135 -12.97 -5.61 2.47
CA TRP A 135 -12.53 -4.58 3.41
C TRP A 135 -12.02 -5.23 4.70
N CYS A 136 -10.93 -4.70 5.25
CA CYS A 136 -10.49 -5.04 6.59
C CYS A 136 -9.89 -3.87 7.35
N GLU A 137 -9.91 -3.99 8.66
CA GLU A 137 -9.40 -3.01 9.61
C GLU A 137 -8.60 -3.71 10.71
N VAL A 138 -7.65 -2.97 11.28
CA VAL A 138 -7.07 -3.29 12.57
C VAL A 138 -7.21 -2.13 13.53
N THR A 139 -7.61 -2.42 14.75
CA THR A 139 -7.49 -1.54 15.91
C THR A 139 -6.53 -2.19 16.90
N VAL A 140 -5.49 -1.47 17.32
CA VAL A 140 -4.54 -1.93 18.33
C VAL A 140 -4.79 -1.15 19.60
N ILE A 141 -5.04 -1.88 20.68
CA ILE A 141 -5.47 -1.34 21.97
C ILE A 141 -4.43 -1.72 23.02
N ASN A 142 -4.03 -0.78 23.86
CA ASN A 142 -3.23 -1.09 25.06
C ASN A 142 -4.12 -1.77 26.09
N GLU A 143 -3.81 -3.02 26.47
CA GLU A 143 -4.65 -3.80 27.39
C GLU A 143 -4.81 -3.13 28.76
N LYS A 144 -3.76 -2.48 29.28
CA LYS A 144 -3.81 -1.87 30.61
C LYS A 144 -4.61 -0.56 30.63
N THR A 145 -4.40 0.29 29.63
CA THR A 145 -5.00 1.64 29.62
C THR A 145 -6.29 1.73 28.82
N GLN A 146 -6.63 0.68 28.06
CA GLN A 146 -7.74 0.63 27.11
C GLN A 146 -7.69 1.72 26.03
N LYS A 147 -6.53 2.38 25.85
CA LYS A 147 -6.34 3.39 24.80
C LYS A 147 -6.06 2.73 23.46
N ILE A 148 -6.72 3.21 22.41
CA ILE A 148 -6.38 2.89 21.03
C ILE A 148 -5.03 3.55 20.73
N ILE A 149 -4.04 2.75 20.33
CA ILE A 149 -2.71 3.23 19.98
C ILE A 149 -2.47 3.27 18.47
N TYR A 150 -3.27 2.53 17.71
CA TYR A 150 -3.19 2.49 16.26
C TYR A 150 -4.51 2.01 15.68
N GLN A 151 -4.91 2.58 14.56
CA GLN A 151 -6.04 2.14 13.77
C GLN A 151 -5.75 2.39 12.30
N ASN A 152 -6.07 1.44 11.44
CA ASN A 152 -6.00 1.61 9.99
C ASN A 152 -6.89 0.60 9.27
N ASN A 153 -7.21 0.91 8.01
CA ASN A 153 -8.16 0.18 7.18
C ASN A 153 -7.64 0.04 5.75
N TRP A 154 -8.05 -1.06 5.10
CA TRP A 154 -7.62 -1.42 3.76
C TRP A 154 -8.74 -2.04 2.96
N ILE A 155 -8.60 -1.95 1.63
CA ILE A 155 -9.31 -2.79 0.67
C ILE A 155 -8.32 -3.73 -0.01
N THR A 156 -8.81 -4.90 -0.40
CA THR A 156 -8.02 -5.91 -1.10
C THR A 156 -8.91 -6.81 -1.97
N ASN A 157 -8.33 -7.38 -3.03
CA ASN A 157 -8.94 -8.46 -3.79
C ASN A 157 -8.64 -9.85 -3.19
N HIS A 158 -7.75 -9.95 -2.18
CA HIS A 158 -7.50 -11.20 -1.47
C HIS A 158 -8.74 -11.62 -0.68
N GLN A 159 -9.09 -12.90 -0.74
CA GLN A 159 -10.15 -13.45 0.10
C GLN A 159 -9.76 -13.31 1.58
N ILE A 160 -10.65 -12.77 2.41
CA ILE A 160 -10.39 -12.57 3.83
C ILE A 160 -11.14 -13.61 4.65
N THR A 161 -10.43 -14.20 5.60
CA THR A 161 -10.92 -15.17 6.57
C THR A 161 -10.33 -14.85 7.94
N GLU A 162 -10.90 -15.43 8.99
CA GLU A 162 -10.36 -15.32 10.35
C GLU A 162 -8.90 -15.78 10.47
N ASN A 163 -8.49 -16.71 9.62
CA ASN A 163 -7.15 -17.31 9.64
C ASN A 163 -6.10 -16.49 8.89
N ASN A 164 -6.49 -15.58 8.00
CA ASN A 164 -5.55 -14.81 7.17
C ASN A 164 -5.63 -13.29 7.33
N VAL A 165 -6.66 -12.74 7.99
CA VAL A 165 -6.83 -11.28 8.16
C VAL A 165 -5.61 -10.63 8.82
N GLU A 166 -5.00 -11.29 9.81
CA GLU A 166 -3.78 -10.81 10.45
C GLU A 166 -2.60 -10.73 9.45
N LYS A 167 -2.46 -11.72 8.56
CA LYS A 167 -1.38 -11.74 7.56
C LYS A 167 -1.57 -10.63 6.53
N ILE A 168 -2.80 -10.42 6.08
CA ILE A 168 -3.16 -9.32 5.15
C ILE A 168 -2.84 -7.96 5.79
N VAL A 169 -3.26 -7.75 7.04
CA VAL A 169 -2.96 -6.51 7.78
C VAL A 169 -1.45 -6.33 7.96
N LYS A 170 -0.70 -7.37 8.33
CA LYS A 170 0.76 -7.31 8.44
C LYS A 170 1.42 -6.95 7.11
N ALA A 171 0.94 -7.50 5.99
CA ALA A 171 1.38 -7.12 4.65
C ALA A 171 1.08 -5.66 4.35
N GLY A 172 -0.16 -5.19 4.54
CA GLY A 172 -0.55 -3.79 4.36
C GLY A 172 0.29 -2.81 5.19
N ARG A 173 0.61 -3.17 6.43
CA ARG A 173 1.47 -2.38 7.32
C ARG A 173 2.94 -2.35 6.91
N SER A 174 3.40 -3.32 6.12
CA SER A 174 4.80 -3.37 5.65
C SER A 174 5.12 -2.23 4.67
N ARG A 175 4.11 -1.54 4.13
CA ARG A 175 4.27 -0.29 3.36
C ARG A 175 5.11 0.75 4.13
N TRP A 176 4.92 0.86 5.44
CA TRP A 176 5.65 1.80 6.29
C TRP A 176 7.17 1.57 6.28
N LYS A 177 7.65 0.34 6.03
CA LYS A 177 9.09 0.04 5.88
C LYS A 177 9.70 0.77 4.68
N VAL A 178 8.95 0.94 3.60
CA VAL A 178 9.42 1.68 2.41
C VAL A 178 9.72 3.13 2.77
N GLU A 179 8.84 3.77 3.56
CA GLU A 179 9.00 5.17 3.98
C GLU A 179 10.08 5.32 5.05
N ASN A 180 10.04 4.51 6.11
CA ASN A 180 10.87 4.73 7.29
C ASN A 180 12.26 4.11 7.21
N GLU A 181 12.42 3.02 6.46
CA GLU A 181 13.72 2.35 6.29
C GLU A 181 14.30 2.73 4.93
N GLY A 182 13.60 2.43 3.83
CA GLY A 182 14.09 2.69 2.47
C GLY A 182 14.36 4.17 2.20
N ASN A 183 13.31 5.00 2.25
CA ASN A 183 13.45 6.42 1.92
C ASN A 183 14.34 7.16 2.93
N ASN A 184 14.27 6.83 4.21
CA ASN A 184 15.13 7.44 5.23
C ASN A 184 16.62 7.10 4.99
N VAL A 185 16.95 5.85 4.68
CA VAL A 185 18.34 5.47 4.37
C VAL A 185 18.84 6.18 3.12
N LEU A 186 18.01 6.23 2.08
CA LEU A 186 18.36 6.93 0.84
C LEU A 186 18.55 8.44 1.04
N LYS A 187 17.78 9.07 1.94
CA LYS A 187 17.90 10.50 2.21
C LYS A 187 19.07 10.84 3.14
N ASN A 188 19.18 10.11 4.25
CA ASN A 188 19.97 10.56 5.41
C ASN A 188 21.21 9.70 5.71
N HIS A 189 21.39 8.56 5.03
CA HIS A 189 22.46 7.60 5.34
C HIS A 189 23.40 7.37 4.14
N GLY A 190 23.86 8.46 3.53
CA GLY A 190 24.99 8.45 2.58
C GLY A 190 24.63 8.43 1.10
N TYR A 191 23.38 8.13 0.73
CA TYR A 191 22.93 8.24 -0.68
C TYR A 191 22.48 9.66 -1.05
N ASN A 192 22.26 10.53 -0.04
CA ASN A 192 21.99 11.96 -0.19
C ASN A 192 20.93 12.28 -1.27
N LEU A 193 19.84 11.53 -1.30
CA LEU A 193 18.83 11.60 -2.37
C LEU A 193 18.18 12.98 -2.51
N GLU A 194 18.22 13.81 -1.45
CA GLU A 194 17.73 15.20 -1.47
C GLU A 194 18.73 16.19 -2.10
N HIS A 195 19.96 15.75 -2.39
CA HIS A 195 21.00 16.60 -2.97
C HIS A 195 21.22 16.29 -4.45
N ASN A 196 21.11 17.31 -5.29
CA ASN A 196 21.45 17.19 -6.70
C ASN A 196 22.95 17.45 -6.89
N PHE A 197 23.72 16.38 -7.12
CA PHE A 197 25.17 16.45 -7.40
C PHE A 197 25.50 16.84 -8.85
N GLY A 198 24.47 17.06 -9.67
CA GLY A 198 24.61 17.33 -11.10
C GLY A 198 24.43 18.80 -11.47
N HIS A 199 25.16 19.26 -12.50
CA HIS A 199 25.02 20.61 -13.07
C HIS A 199 24.15 20.68 -14.35
N GLY A 200 23.64 19.54 -14.83
CA GLY A 200 22.78 19.43 -16.02
C GLY A 200 21.31 19.73 -15.74
N GLN A 201 20.63 20.30 -16.74
CA GLN A 201 19.24 20.77 -16.65
C GLN A 201 18.19 19.73 -17.11
N SER A 202 18.62 18.62 -17.70
CA SER A 202 17.73 17.59 -18.25
C SER A 202 18.27 16.19 -17.93
N HIS A 203 17.38 15.28 -17.47
CA HIS A 203 17.64 13.86 -17.17
C HIS A 203 18.71 13.52 -16.11
N LEU A 204 19.55 14.48 -15.69
CA LEU A 204 20.68 14.20 -14.80
C LEU A 204 20.23 13.73 -13.40
N CYS A 205 19.18 14.33 -12.85
CA CYS A 205 18.60 13.88 -11.59
C CYS A 205 18.04 12.46 -11.69
N GLU A 206 17.47 12.08 -12.84
CA GLU A 206 16.92 10.75 -13.09
C GLU A 206 18.04 9.71 -13.11
N PHE A 207 19.13 10.01 -13.82
CA PHE A 207 20.29 9.13 -13.93
C PHE A 207 20.97 8.90 -12.58
N LEU A 208 21.24 9.97 -11.82
CA LEU A 208 21.86 9.85 -10.50
C LEU A 208 20.94 9.13 -9.50
N LEU A 209 19.62 9.37 -9.57
CA LEU A 209 18.66 8.61 -8.76
C LEU A 209 18.72 7.12 -9.10
N SER A 210 18.69 6.76 -10.39
CA SER A 210 18.77 5.36 -10.81
C SER A 210 20.05 4.68 -10.35
N LEU A 211 21.20 5.35 -10.43
CA LEU A 211 22.47 4.82 -9.92
C LEU A 211 22.46 4.65 -8.39
N ASN A 212 21.90 5.60 -7.65
CA ASN A 212 21.75 5.48 -6.19
C ASN A 212 20.83 4.32 -5.80
N LEU A 213 19.71 4.14 -6.50
CA LEU A 213 18.81 3.01 -6.26
C LEU A 213 19.48 1.67 -6.58
N LEU A 214 20.32 1.63 -7.63
CA LEU A 214 21.09 0.45 -8.00
C LEU A 214 22.19 0.13 -6.97
N ALA A 215 22.93 1.13 -6.51
CA ALA A 215 23.93 0.97 -5.45
C ALA A 215 23.27 0.49 -4.15
N PHE A 216 22.13 1.08 -3.77
CA PHE A 216 21.35 0.66 -2.62
C PHE A 216 20.89 -0.79 -2.75
N LEU A 217 20.44 -1.20 -3.93
CA LEU A 217 20.08 -2.58 -4.21
C LEU A 217 21.27 -3.52 -3.93
N PHE A 218 22.45 -3.24 -4.48
CA PHE A 218 23.66 -4.07 -4.29
C PHE A 218 24.14 -4.13 -2.84
N HIS A 219 23.92 -3.10 -2.03
CA HIS A 219 24.26 -3.13 -0.60
C HIS A 219 23.21 -3.88 0.24
N THR A 220 22.02 -4.13 -0.32
CA THR A 220 20.90 -4.76 0.39
C THR A 220 20.81 -6.27 0.13
N VAL A 221 21.23 -6.74 -1.05
CA VAL A 221 21.28 -8.16 -1.44
C VAL A 221 22.64 -8.79 -1.15
#